data_AF-A0A7X6NWN7-F1
#
_entry.id   AF-A0A7X6NWN7-F1
#
_cell.length_a   1.000
_cell.length_b   1.000
_cell.length_c   1.000
_cell.angle_alpha   90.00
_cell.angle_beta   90.00
_cell.angle_gamma   90.00
#
_symmetry.space_group_name_H-M   'P 1'
#
loop_
_entity.id
_entity.type
_entity.pdbx_description
1 polymer ?
#
loop_
_entity_poly.entity_id
_entity_poly.type
_entity_poly.pdbx_seq_one_letter_code
_entity_poly.pdbx_strand_id
1 'polypeptide(L)'
;EKINSGEEYDVILMDIMMPGMSGEETFMKLKEIVGFNTPVIALTADAISGSKEKYLSLGFTSYISKPFSPDEIKSELAKIFK
;
A
#
# COMPACT_ATOMS: atom_id res chain seq x y z
N GLU A 1 -13.88 7.01 0.31
CA GLU A 1 -15.35 6.84 0.32
C GLU A 1 -15.77 5.45 0.76
N LYS A 2 -15.41 4.37 0.05
CA LYS A 2 -15.80 3.00 0.43
C LYS A 2 -15.40 2.57 1.85
N ILE A 3 -14.17 2.88 2.26
CA ILE A 3 -13.72 2.63 3.65
C ILE A 3 -14.55 3.43 4.65
N ASN A 4 -14.88 4.69 4.34
CA ASN A 4 -15.71 5.53 5.21
C ASN A 4 -17.17 5.08 5.25
N SER A 5 -17.66 4.38 4.22
CA SER A 5 -18.99 3.75 4.24
C SER A 5 -19.02 2.40 4.96
N GLY A 6 -17.91 2.00 5.61
CA GLY A 6 -17.81 0.77 6.38
C GLY A 6 -17.49 -0.47 5.57
N GLU A 7 -17.03 -0.33 4.31
CA GLU A 7 -16.49 -1.49 3.59
C GLU A 7 -15.11 -1.86 4.15
N GLU A 8 -14.94 -3.15 4.44
CA GLU A 8 -13.69 -3.73 4.88
C GLU A 8 -13.00 -4.45 3.71
N TYR A 9 -11.67 -4.32 3.68
CA TYR A 9 -10.83 -5.02 2.71
C TYR A 9 -9.72 -5.73 3.45
N ASP A 10 -9.38 -6.92 2.98
CA ASP A 10 -8.30 -7.71 3.55
C ASP A 10 -6.92 -7.14 3.22
N VAL A 11 -6.78 -6.49 2.06
CA VAL A 11 -5.54 -5.87 1.60
C VAL A 11 -5.84 -4.76 0.60
N ILE A 12 -5.02 -3.71 0.61
CA ILE A 12 -5.06 -2.64 -0.40
C ILE A 12 -3.74 -2.63 -1.15
N LEU A 13 -3.81 -2.69 -2.48
CA LEU A 13 -2.68 -2.39 -3.35
C LEU A 13 -2.77 -0.92 -3.76
N MET A 14 -1.78 -0.12 -3.37
CA MET A 14 -1.81 1.33 -3.52
C MET A 14 -0.75 1.81 -4.52
N ASP A 15 -1.17 2.42 -5.63
CA ASP A 15 -0.23 3.09 -6.51
C ASP A 15 0.36 4.34 -5.85
N ILE A 16 1.68 4.46 -5.80
CA ILE A 16 2.33 5.63 -5.20
C ILE A 16 2.32 6.82 -6.16
N MET A 17 2.53 6.57 -7.45
CA MET A 17 2.58 7.64 -8.45
C MET A 17 1.21 7.80 -9.11
N MET A 18 0.40 8.70 -8.54
CA MET A 18 -0.92 9.06 -9.03
C MET A 18 -0.99 10.57 -9.34
N PRO A 19 -1.69 10.99 -10.40
CA PRO A 19 -1.93 12.40 -10.65
C PRO A 19 -2.88 12.99 -9.60
N GLY A 20 -2.60 14.23 -9.16
CA GLY A 20 -3.42 14.96 -8.20
C GLY A 20 -3.08 14.70 -6.75
N MET A 21 -3.19 13.44 -6.28
CA MET A 21 -2.84 13.04 -4.92
C MET A 21 -2.00 11.77 -4.95
N SER A 22 -0.84 11.80 -4.29
CA SER A 22 0.05 10.65 -4.23
C SER A 22 -0.54 9.50 -3.40
N GLY A 23 -0.06 8.28 -3.64
CA GLY A 23 -0.43 7.14 -2.81
C GLY A 23 0.03 7.29 -1.35
N GLU A 24 1.11 8.03 -1.11
CA GLU A 24 1.58 8.38 0.23
C GLU A 24 0.55 9.27 0.96
N GLU A 25 0.10 10.36 0.33
CA GLU A 25 -0.93 11.23 0.88
C GLU A 25 -2.26 10.50 1.08
N THR A 26 -2.62 9.63 0.14
CA THR A 26 -3.83 8.80 0.22
C THR A 26 -3.75 7.87 1.44
N PHE A 27 -2.60 7.23 1.65
CA PHE A 27 -2.38 6.35 2.79
C PHE A 27 -2.45 7.09 4.12
N MET A 28 -1.90 8.30 4.21
CA MET A 28 -2.01 9.13 5.42
C MET A 28 -3.47 9.45 5.74
N LYS A 29 -4.29 9.78 4.74
CA LYS A 29 -5.73 9.99 4.93
C LYS A 29 -6.47 8.73 5.36
N LEU A 30 -6.07 7.55 4.87
CA LEU A 30 -6.64 6.28 5.32
C LEU A 30 -6.30 6.02 6.80
N LYS A 31 -5.09 6.36 7.24
CA LYS A 31 -4.67 6.24 8.65
C LYS A 31 -5.41 7.16 9.61
N GLU A 32 -5.99 8.26 9.13
CA GLU A 32 -6.85 9.15 9.92
C GLU A 32 -8.23 8.54 10.21
N ILE A 33 -8.63 7.51 9.47
CA ILE A 33 -9.92 6.84 9.67
C ILE A 33 -9.84 5.96 10.93
N VAL A 34 -10.72 6.23 11.89
CA VAL A 34 -10.81 5.47 13.14
C VAL A 34 -11.11 4.00 12.85
N GLY A 35 -10.26 3.10 13.35
CA GLY A 35 -10.41 1.66 13.16
C GLY A 35 -9.80 1.12 11.86
N PHE A 36 -9.20 1.97 11.01
CA PHE A 36 -8.53 1.51 9.81
C PHE A 36 -7.28 0.69 10.16
N ASN A 37 -7.32 -0.61 9.85
CA ASN A 37 -6.23 -1.55 10.09
C ASN A 37 -5.91 -2.43 8.87
N THR A 38 -6.50 -2.14 7.71
CA THR A 38 -6.24 -2.90 6.48
C THR A 38 -4.77 -2.75 6.07
N PRO A 39 -4.06 -3.86 5.81
CA PRO A 39 -2.68 -3.82 5.33
C PRO A 39 -2.62 -3.21 3.93
N VAL A 40 -1.63 -2.34 3.71
CA VAL A 40 -1.47 -1.61 2.44
C VAL A 40 -0.10 -1.91 1.85
N ILE A 41 -0.09 -2.38 0.60
CA ILE A 41 1.12 -2.63 -0.18
C ILE A 41 1.30 -1.47 -1.15
N ALA A 42 2.45 -0.80 -1.07
CA ALA A 42 2.82 0.27 -1.99
C ALA A 42 3.26 -0.30 -3.36
N LEU A 43 2.68 0.18 -4.45
CA LEU A 43 3.12 -0.10 -5.81
C LEU A 43 3.87 1.14 -6.32
N THR A 44 5.18 1.02 -6.51
CA THR A 44 6.03 2.14 -6.93
C THR A 44 6.72 1.81 -8.25
N ALA A 45 6.99 2.78 -9.13
CA ALA A 45 7.93 2.55 -10.23
C ALA A 45 9.38 2.87 -9.84
N ASP A 46 9.56 3.46 -8.66
CA ASP A 46 10.86 3.81 -8.11
C ASP A 46 11.33 2.69 -7.17
N ALA A 47 12.26 1.88 -7.68
CA ALA A 47 12.93 0.81 -6.94
C ALA A 47 14.27 1.27 -6.33
N ILE A 48 14.47 2.58 -6.14
CA ILE A 48 15.74 3.09 -5.63
C ILE A 48 15.93 2.63 -4.19
N SER A 49 17.18 2.26 -3.87
CA SER A 49 17.61 1.91 -2.52
C SER A 49 17.19 3.01 -1.51
N GLY A 50 16.37 2.63 -0.53
CA GLY A 50 15.82 3.54 0.49
C GLY A 50 14.31 3.78 0.36
N SER A 51 13.72 3.56 -0.81
CA SER A 51 12.25 3.68 -1.00
C SER A 51 11.49 2.68 -0.12
N LYS A 52 12.04 1.47 0.08
CA LYS A 52 11.51 0.47 1.02
C LYS A 52 11.39 1.02 2.44
N GLU A 53 12.49 1.54 2.98
CA GLU A 53 12.55 2.02 4.35
C GLU A 53 11.59 3.19 4.55
N LYS A 54 11.53 4.10 3.57
CA LYS A 54 10.55 5.19 3.55
C LYS A 54 9.12 4.67 3.68
N TYR A 55 8.68 3.74 2.83
CA TYR A 55 7.30 3.24 2.88
C TYR A 55 7.01 2.47 4.18
N LEU A 56 7.94 1.64 4.64
CA LEU A 56 7.78 0.93 5.91
C LEU A 56 7.70 1.91 7.10
N SER A 57 8.51 2.97 7.11
CA SER A 57 8.46 4.01 8.14
C SER A 57 7.16 4.82 8.13
N LEU A 58 6.53 4.98 6.96
CA LEU A 58 5.20 5.60 6.87
C LEU A 58 4.09 4.66 7.41
N GLY A 59 4.36 3.35 7.49
CA GLY A 59 3.43 2.35 8.01
C GLY A 59 2.80 1.45 6.94
N PHE A 60 3.31 1.47 5.70
CA PHE A 60 2.94 0.47 4.70
C PHE A 60 3.40 -0.91 5.14
N THR A 61 2.63 -1.94 4.80
CA THR A 61 2.93 -3.32 5.16
C THR A 61 4.04 -3.90 4.30
N SER A 62 4.02 -3.59 3.00
CA SER A 62 5.05 -3.98 2.05
C SER A 62 5.07 -3.02 0.86
N TYR A 63 5.96 -3.28 -0.10
CA TYR A 63 6.03 -2.55 -1.36
C TYR A 63 6.42 -3.50 -2.51
N ILE A 64 6.01 -3.15 -3.73
CA ILE A 64 6.31 -3.85 -4.96
C ILE A 64 6.73 -2.81 -6.01
N SER A 65 7.88 -3.04 -6.64
CA SER A 65 8.37 -2.19 -7.74
C SER A 65 7.76 -2.59 -9.08
N LYS A 66 7.41 -1.61 -9.91
CA LYS A 66 6.96 -1.79 -11.30
C LYS A 66 8.17 -1.83 -12.25
N PRO A 67 8.14 -2.64 -13.32
CA PRO A 67 7.10 -3.63 -13.62
C PRO A 67 7.20 -4.84 -12.67
N PHE A 68 6.05 -5.37 -12.26
CA PHE A 68 5.95 -6.55 -11.40
C PHE A 68 5.25 -7.71 -12.10
N SER A 69 5.56 -8.92 -11.65
CA SER A 69 4.92 -10.16 -12.06
C SER A 69 3.77 -10.54 -11.12
N PRO A 70 2.81 -11.36 -11.60
CA PRO A 70 1.78 -11.93 -10.73
C PRO A 70 2.36 -12.74 -9.56
N ASP A 71 3.52 -13.38 -9.74
CA ASP A 71 4.17 -14.18 -8.69
C ASP A 71 4.79 -13.31 -7.59
N GLU A 72 5.30 -12.13 -7.92
CA GLU A 72 5.74 -11.14 -6.92
C GLU A 72 4.57 -10.65 -6.06
N ILE A 73 3.42 -10.35 -6.69
CA ILE A 73 2.20 -10.00 -5.93
C ILE A 73 1.80 -11.15 -5.01
N LYS A 74 1.71 -12.38 -5.53
CA LYS A 74 1.34 -13.56 -4.71
C LYS A 74 2.29 -13.75 -3.53
N SER A 75 3.60 -13.58 -3.75
CA SER A 75 4.61 -13.67 -2.70
C SER A 75 4.38 -12.64 -1.59
N GLU A 76 4.07 -11.38 -1.93
CA GLU A 76 3.76 -10.36 -0.92
C GLU A 76 2.42 -10.63 -0.22
N LEU A 77 1.39 -11.04 -0.94
CA LEU A 77 0.10 -11.40 -0.35
C LEU A 77 0.23 -12.57 0.64
N ALA A 78 1.01 -13.61 0.30
CA ALA A 78 1.24 -14.75 1.17
C ALA A 78 1.93 -14.39 2.51
N LYS A 79 2.63 -13.24 2.59
CA LYS A 79 3.21 -12.75 3.85
C LYS A 79 2.16 -12.14 4.77
N ILE A 80 1.06 -11.64 4.20
CA ILE A 80 -0.04 -10.97 4.90
C ILE A 80 -1.09 -12.00 5.34
N PHE A 81 -1.50 -12.87 4.43
CA PHE A 81 -2.44 -13.96 4.68
C PHE A 81 -1.69 -15.17 5.22
N LYS A 82 -1.47 -15.21 6.54
CA LYS A 82 -0.96 -16.40 7.24
C LYS A 82 -2.09 -17.29 7.71
#